data_AF-A0AA96Q672-F1
#
_entry.id   AF-A0AA96Q672-F1
#
_cell.length_a   1.000
_cell.length_b   1.000
_cell.length_c   1.000
_cell.angle_alpha   90.00
_cell.angle_beta   90.00
_cell.angle_gamma   90.00
#
_symmetry.space_group_name_H-M   'P 1'
#
loop_
_entity.id
_entity.type
_entity.pdbx_description
1 polymer ?
#
loop_
_entity_poly.entity_id
_entity_poly.type
_entity_poly.pdbx_seq_one_letter_code
_entity_poly.pdbx_strand_id
1 'polypeptide(L)'
;MKCINKIILWIVIWFSLSLTGCGNNAEKLAEFGKEQFEKYDKDDFLTNLRDVSGLSDLNIKINIDYILKYDYKIESRVLNVEGRLIFESDKIEDFYTAEYNGQAAEHLVKILKKLRQIYYEEPVYTYTNKNGTVVLTISNGVSKSIKVRTSFDHTYELSYYTDNDIVEINGNWVYCKEREDIFTKEDIEVKNNAPEFPYVGMSEEYLIYTSLGKPDSVEKCNNFDSLVARARWKKYEWNETLIN
;
A
#
# COMPACT_ATOMS: atom_id res chain seq x y z
N MET A 1 -50.69 3.26 -16.26
CA MET A 1 -49.86 4.18 -15.44
C MET A 1 -49.24 3.35 -14.31
N LYS A 2 -47.90 3.40 -14.17
CA LYS A 2 -47.01 2.69 -13.21
C LYS A 2 -46.88 1.17 -13.45
N CYS A 3 -45.84 0.63 -14.08
CA CYS A 3 -44.39 0.51 -13.77
C CYS A 3 -44.03 -0.34 -12.53
N ILE A 4 -43.35 -1.48 -12.81
CA ILE A 4 -42.13 -2.01 -12.14
C ILE A 4 -42.37 -2.62 -10.72
N ASN A 5 -41.92 -3.83 -10.34
CA ASN A 5 -40.55 -4.37 -10.40
C ASN A 5 -40.50 -5.91 -10.21
N LYS A 6 -39.50 -6.56 -10.84
CA LYS A 6 -39.05 -7.93 -10.53
C LYS A 6 -38.12 -7.89 -9.30
N ILE A 7 -38.33 -8.76 -8.32
CA ILE A 7 -37.31 -9.15 -7.34
C ILE A 7 -37.35 -10.69 -7.25
N ILE A 8 -36.30 -11.34 -7.74
CA ILE A 8 -36.00 -12.73 -7.43
C ILE A 8 -35.00 -12.67 -6.27
N LEU A 9 -35.47 -13.05 -5.08
CA LEU A 9 -34.69 -13.15 -3.86
C LEU A 9 -34.32 -14.63 -3.66
N TRP A 10 -33.07 -15.00 -3.90
CA TRP A 10 -32.54 -16.29 -3.44
C TRP A 10 -31.78 -16.06 -2.14
N ILE A 11 -32.48 -16.24 -1.02
CA ILE A 11 -31.88 -16.43 0.29
C ILE A 11 -31.80 -17.94 0.51
N VAL A 12 -30.59 -18.49 0.52
CA VAL A 12 -30.35 -19.83 1.07
C VAL A 12 -29.60 -19.65 2.38
N ILE A 13 -30.37 -19.65 3.47
CA ILE A 13 -29.88 -19.83 4.83
C ILE A 13 -29.90 -21.34 5.10
N TRP A 14 -28.76 -21.90 5.47
CA TRP A 14 -28.69 -23.22 6.11
C TRP A 14 -28.19 -23.06 7.54
N PHE A 15 -29.11 -23.27 8.48
CA PHE A 15 -28.87 -23.33 9.92
C PHE A 15 -28.48 -24.75 10.32
N SER A 16 -27.35 -24.91 11.01
CA SER A 16 -27.11 -26.03 11.92
C SER A 16 -26.82 -25.48 13.31
N LEU A 17 -27.70 -25.81 14.26
CA LEU A 17 -27.70 -25.34 15.65
C LEU A 17 -26.56 -25.93 16.48
N SER A 18 -25.65 -25.06 16.94
CA SER A 18 -25.37 -24.79 18.37
C SER A 18 -24.11 -23.91 18.51
N LEU A 19 -24.23 -22.59 18.30
CA LEU A 19 -23.20 -21.55 18.61
C LEU A 19 -23.74 -20.11 18.36
N THR A 20 -25.04 -19.88 18.56
CA THR A 20 -25.74 -18.66 18.08
C THR A 20 -25.31 -17.35 18.76
N GLY A 21 -24.50 -17.39 19.81
CA GLY A 21 -23.96 -16.19 20.47
C GLY A 21 -22.54 -15.79 20.06
N CYS A 22 -21.71 -16.72 19.57
CA CYS A 22 -20.29 -16.45 19.32
C CYS A 22 -20.04 -15.82 17.93
N GLY A 23 -20.74 -16.26 16.89
CA GLY A 23 -20.60 -15.69 15.55
C GLY A 23 -20.96 -14.21 15.49
N ASN A 24 -22.05 -13.82 16.16
CA ASN A 24 -22.51 -12.42 16.24
C ASN A 24 -21.52 -11.52 16.98
N ASN A 25 -20.80 -12.04 17.99
CA ASN A 25 -19.82 -11.26 18.73
C ASN A 25 -18.52 -11.05 17.94
N ALA A 26 -18.02 -12.08 17.24
CA ALA A 26 -16.84 -11.95 16.39
C ALA A 26 -17.10 -11.00 15.21
N GLU A 27 -18.27 -11.11 14.56
CA GLU A 27 -18.66 -10.22 13.47
C GLU A 27 -18.74 -8.75 13.91
N LYS A 28 -19.38 -8.47 15.05
CA LYS A 28 -19.41 -7.13 15.65
C LYS A 28 -18.03 -6.61 16.03
N LEU A 29 -17.13 -7.49 16.50
CA LEU A 29 -15.75 -7.11 16.78
C LEU A 29 -15.00 -6.79 15.48
N ALA A 30 -15.15 -7.59 14.43
CA ALA A 30 -14.54 -7.31 13.13
C ALA A 30 -15.01 -5.95 12.55
N GLU A 31 -16.32 -5.68 12.60
CA GLU A 31 -16.89 -4.39 12.17
C GLU A 31 -16.36 -3.23 13.02
N PHE A 32 -16.32 -3.39 14.35
CA PHE A 32 -15.73 -2.41 15.25
C PHE A 32 -14.25 -2.13 14.92
N GLY A 33 -13.44 -3.16 14.69
CA GLY A 33 -12.03 -3.01 14.33
C GLY A 33 -11.84 -2.25 13.02
N LYS A 34 -12.69 -2.52 12.02
CA LYS A 34 -12.72 -1.78 10.77
C LYS A 34 -13.04 -0.30 11.01
N GLU A 35 -14.10 0.01 11.75
CA GLU A 35 -14.51 1.39 12.04
C GLU A 35 -13.42 2.17 12.79
N GLN A 36 -12.72 1.54 13.74
CA GLN A 36 -11.63 2.20 14.46
C GLN A 36 -10.46 2.52 13.53
N PHE A 37 -10.03 1.54 12.73
CA PHE A 37 -8.97 1.77 11.75
C PHE A 37 -9.33 2.89 10.77
N GLU A 38 -10.53 2.84 10.18
CA GLU A 38 -10.99 3.85 9.22
C GLU A 38 -11.06 5.26 9.83
N LYS A 39 -11.33 5.36 11.13
CA LYS A 39 -11.50 6.65 11.81
C LYS A 39 -10.20 7.24 12.36
N TYR A 40 -9.27 6.40 12.83
CA TYR A 40 -8.13 6.86 13.64
C TYR A 40 -6.78 6.60 13.01
N ASP A 41 -6.63 5.54 12.21
CA ASP A 41 -5.31 5.10 11.72
C ASP A 41 -5.18 5.17 10.20
N LYS A 42 -6.30 5.15 9.47
CA LYS A 42 -6.33 5.11 8.01
C LYS A 42 -5.63 6.31 7.38
N ASP A 43 -5.86 7.52 7.87
CA ASP A 43 -5.34 8.73 7.22
C ASP A 43 -3.82 8.85 7.38
N ASP A 44 -3.29 8.56 8.56
CA ASP A 44 -1.84 8.53 8.83
C ASP A 44 -1.17 7.45 8.00
N PHE A 45 -1.76 6.25 7.98
CA PHE A 45 -1.29 5.16 7.15
C PHE A 45 -1.28 5.56 5.66
N LEU A 46 -2.37 6.10 5.15
CA LEU A 46 -2.53 6.52 3.76
C LEU A 46 -1.57 7.65 3.37
N THR A 47 -1.25 8.57 4.29
CA THR A 47 -0.29 9.65 4.06
C THR A 47 1.09 9.10 3.71
N ASN A 48 1.62 8.19 4.54
CA ASN A 48 2.89 7.51 4.26
C ASN A 48 2.86 6.82 2.89
N LEU A 49 1.74 6.18 2.53
CA LEU A 49 1.61 5.51 1.22
C LEU A 49 1.66 6.47 0.04
N ARG A 50 0.97 7.60 0.16
CA ARG A 50 0.96 8.65 -0.86
C ARG A 50 2.36 9.21 -1.06
N ASP A 51 3.07 9.46 0.04
CA ASP A 51 4.41 10.02 0.01
C ASP A 51 5.40 9.09 -0.67
N VAL A 52 5.41 7.80 -0.30
CA VAL A 52 6.34 6.85 -0.94
C VAL A 52 5.97 6.60 -2.40
N SER A 53 4.69 6.38 -2.72
CA SER A 53 4.26 6.00 -4.07
C SER A 53 4.24 7.16 -5.07
N GLY A 54 4.06 8.40 -4.59
CA GLY A 54 3.80 9.56 -5.43
C GLY A 54 2.36 9.66 -5.94
N LEU A 55 1.47 8.74 -5.57
CA LEU A 55 0.06 8.76 -5.95
C LEU A 55 -0.72 9.58 -4.93
N SER A 56 -0.75 10.90 -5.09
CA SER A 56 -1.35 11.80 -4.08
C SER A 56 -2.85 11.60 -3.88
N ASP A 57 -3.56 11.00 -4.86
CA ASP A 57 -4.98 10.69 -4.78
C ASP A 57 -5.25 9.26 -4.27
N LEU A 58 -4.19 8.51 -3.91
CA LEU A 58 -4.33 7.14 -3.45
C LEU A 58 -5.33 7.07 -2.32
N ASN A 59 -6.27 6.14 -2.44
CA ASN A 59 -7.21 5.78 -1.41
C ASN A 59 -7.12 4.28 -1.15
N ILE A 60 -7.51 3.88 0.05
CA ILE A 60 -7.62 2.48 0.43
C ILE A 60 -9.01 2.16 0.96
N LYS A 61 -9.47 0.96 0.64
CA LYS A 61 -10.57 0.29 1.33
C LYS A 61 -10.02 -0.94 2.03
N ILE A 62 -10.51 -1.22 3.23
CA ILE A 62 -10.11 -2.40 3.99
C ILE A 62 -11.24 -3.43 4.03
N ASN A 63 -10.86 -4.68 3.75
CA ASN A 63 -11.66 -5.86 4.00
C ASN A 63 -11.06 -6.63 5.17
N ILE A 64 -11.90 -7.10 6.07
CA ILE A 64 -11.48 -7.83 7.27
C ILE A 64 -11.81 -9.31 7.06
N ASP A 65 -10.77 -10.13 7.04
CA ASP A 65 -10.87 -11.58 6.91
C ASP A 65 -10.53 -12.27 8.23
N TYR A 66 -11.34 -13.28 8.60
CA TYR A 66 -11.09 -14.13 9.77
C TYR A 66 -11.86 -15.45 9.66
N ILE A 67 -11.34 -16.49 10.30
CA ILE A 67 -11.96 -17.80 10.48
C ILE A 67 -12.33 -17.97 11.96
N LEU A 68 -13.63 -17.86 12.26
CA LEU A 68 -14.18 -17.85 13.62
C LEU A 68 -13.58 -18.91 14.57
N LYS A 69 -13.36 -20.13 14.09
CA LYS A 69 -12.84 -21.25 14.90
C LYS A 69 -11.40 -21.05 15.36
N TYR A 70 -10.57 -20.38 14.58
CA TYR A 70 -9.14 -20.26 14.81
C TYR A 70 -8.76 -18.89 15.37
N ASP A 71 -9.49 -17.86 14.94
CA ASP A 71 -9.08 -16.47 15.14
C ASP A 71 -9.78 -15.82 16.33
N TYR A 72 -10.94 -16.35 16.74
CA TYR A 72 -11.68 -15.86 17.90
C TYR A 72 -11.44 -16.70 19.15
N LYS A 73 -10.77 -16.10 20.13
CA LYS A 73 -10.52 -16.69 21.45
C LYS A 73 -11.67 -16.34 22.38
N ILE A 74 -12.60 -17.29 22.56
CA ILE A 74 -13.85 -17.09 23.32
C ILE A 74 -13.58 -16.67 24.78
N GLU A 75 -12.65 -17.34 25.46
CA GLU A 75 -12.36 -17.10 26.88
C GLU A 75 -11.84 -15.68 27.13
N SER A 76 -10.95 -15.19 26.27
CA SER A 76 -10.36 -13.86 26.37
C SER A 76 -11.12 -12.79 25.59
N ARG A 77 -12.15 -13.16 24.81
CA ARG A 77 -12.89 -12.28 23.88
C ARG A 77 -11.96 -11.50 22.93
N VAL A 78 -10.92 -12.17 22.43
CA VAL A 78 -9.96 -11.59 21.49
C VAL A 78 -10.22 -12.14 20.10
N LEU A 79 -10.38 -11.26 19.12
CA LEU A 79 -10.46 -11.62 17.70
C LEU A 79 -9.19 -11.13 17.00
N ASN A 80 -8.44 -12.04 16.39
CA ASN A 80 -7.33 -11.67 15.51
C ASN A 80 -7.86 -11.63 14.09
N VAL A 81 -7.61 -10.57 13.34
CA VAL A 81 -8.14 -10.44 11.97
C VAL A 81 -7.07 -9.99 11.00
N GLU A 82 -7.23 -10.40 9.75
CA GLU A 82 -6.40 -9.98 8.62
C GLU A 82 -7.10 -8.83 7.88
N GLY A 83 -6.43 -7.68 7.79
CA GLY A 83 -6.88 -6.54 7.01
C GLY A 83 -6.30 -6.57 5.61
N ARG A 84 -7.15 -6.80 4.60
CA ARG A 84 -6.76 -6.76 3.19
C ARG A 84 -7.11 -5.42 2.57
N LEU A 85 -6.10 -4.75 2.04
CA LEU A 85 -6.25 -3.44 1.42
C LEU A 85 -6.61 -3.57 -0.06
N ILE A 86 -7.52 -2.71 -0.50
CA ILE A 86 -7.84 -2.45 -1.89
C ILE A 86 -7.38 -1.04 -2.19
N PHE A 87 -6.47 -0.89 -3.14
CA PHE A 87 -5.91 0.41 -3.54
C PHE A 87 -6.71 0.99 -4.71
N GLU A 88 -7.00 2.28 -4.62
CA GLU A 88 -7.72 3.06 -5.63
C GLU A 88 -6.94 4.35 -5.91
N SER A 89 -6.65 4.65 -7.18
CA SER A 89 -5.98 5.88 -7.61
C SER A 89 -6.21 6.08 -9.09
N ASP A 90 -6.67 7.26 -9.50
CA ASP A 90 -6.81 7.65 -10.89
C ASP A 90 -5.51 8.25 -11.44
N LYS A 91 -4.67 8.84 -10.57
CA LYS A 91 -3.34 9.35 -10.98
C LYS A 91 -2.39 8.27 -11.48
N ILE A 92 -2.65 6.99 -11.18
CA ILE A 92 -1.86 5.91 -11.77
C ILE A 92 -2.00 5.86 -13.30
N GLU A 93 -3.08 6.41 -13.87
CA GLU A 93 -3.28 6.54 -15.31
C GLU A 93 -2.26 7.45 -15.99
N ASP A 94 -1.60 8.36 -15.24
CA ASP A 94 -0.50 9.18 -15.77
C ASP A 94 0.69 8.32 -16.23
N PHE A 95 0.72 7.04 -15.82
CA PHE A 95 1.73 6.04 -16.19
C PHE A 95 1.17 4.94 -17.11
N TYR A 96 -0.05 5.09 -17.62
CA TYR A 96 -0.63 4.15 -18.57
C TYR A 96 0.27 4.00 -19.79
N THR A 97 0.54 2.76 -20.20
CA THR A 97 1.26 2.46 -21.43
C THR A 97 0.85 1.12 -21.99
N ALA A 98 0.82 1.01 -23.31
CA ALA A 98 0.68 -0.26 -24.03
C ALA A 98 2.05 -0.81 -24.50
N GLU A 99 3.14 -0.05 -24.29
CA GLU A 99 4.48 -0.44 -24.73
C GLU A 99 5.13 -1.38 -23.72
N TYR A 100 5.34 -2.62 -24.14
CA TYR A 100 6.01 -3.63 -23.33
C TYR A 100 7.46 -3.22 -23.02
N ASN A 101 7.82 -3.22 -21.72
CA ASN A 101 9.15 -2.84 -21.23
C ASN A 101 9.62 -1.43 -21.64
N GLY A 102 8.70 -0.52 -21.99
CA GLY A 102 9.00 0.88 -22.27
C GLY A 102 9.33 1.69 -21.01
N GLN A 103 9.84 2.92 -21.18
CA GLN A 103 10.21 3.79 -20.06
C GLN A 103 9.03 4.09 -19.12
N ALA A 104 7.81 4.21 -19.66
CA ALA A 104 6.60 4.38 -18.87
C ALA A 104 6.28 3.14 -18.01
N ALA A 105 6.45 1.93 -18.58
CA ALA A 105 6.25 0.67 -17.86
C ALA A 105 7.30 0.50 -16.74
N GLU A 106 8.54 0.91 -16.98
CA GLU A 106 9.59 0.97 -15.97
C GLU A 106 9.30 1.96 -14.84
N HIS A 107 8.59 3.05 -15.12
CA HIS A 107 8.18 3.98 -14.09
C HIS A 107 7.01 3.41 -13.27
N LEU A 108 6.02 2.82 -13.94
CA LEU A 108 4.87 2.17 -13.33
C LEU A 108 5.29 1.05 -12.37
N VAL A 109 6.21 0.16 -12.76
CA VAL A 109 6.70 -0.90 -11.86
C VAL A 109 7.35 -0.35 -10.60
N LYS A 110 8.08 0.79 -10.69
CA LYS A 110 8.68 1.43 -9.51
C LYS A 110 7.62 1.91 -8.53
N ILE A 111 6.55 2.56 -9.02
CA ILE A 111 5.43 3.03 -8.19
C ILE A 111 4.75 1.85 -7.49
N LEU A 112 4.41 0.80 -8.23
CA LEU A 112 3.78 -0.41 -7.69
C LEU A 112 4.68 -1.12 -6.67
N LYS A 113 6.01 -1.14 -6.89
CA LYS A 113 6.98 -1.68 -5.92
C LYS A 113 7.09 -0.83 -4.64
N LYS A 114 6.88 0.48 -4.70
CA LYS A 114 6.85 1.31 -3.48
C LYS A 114 5.58 1.09 -2.67
N LEU A 115 4.42 0.98 -3.34
CA LEU A 115 3.19 0.51 -2.69
C LEU A 115 3.32 -0.92 -2.14
N ARG A 116 4.27 -1.71 -2.62
CA ARG A 116 4.59 -3.02 -2.03
C ARG A 116 5.28 -2.89 -0.67
N GLN A 117 5.93 -1.78 -0.32
CA GLN A 117 6.68 -1.65 0.93
C GLN A 117 5.83 -1.91 2.18
N ILE A 118 4.56 -1.53 2.11
CA ILE A 118 3.51 -1.74 3.12
C ILE A 118 3.36 -3.22 3.51
N TYR A 119 3.60 -4.12 2.54
CA TYR A 119 3.55 -5.55 2.71
C TYR A 119 4.79 -6.10 3.43
N TYR A 120 5.80 -5.28 3.75
CA TYR A 120 6.90 -5.73 4.60
C TYR A 120 6.76 -5.25 6.04
N GLU A 121 5.92 -4.23 6.28
CA GLU A 121 5.79 -3.61 7.60
C GLU A 121 4.77 -4.35 8.49
N GLU A 122 3.87 -5.17 7.91
CA GLU A 122 2.81 -5.94 8.60
C GLU A 122 2.20 -5.22 9.83
N PRO A 123 1.71 -3.97 9.68
CA PRO A 123 1.36 -3.18 10.84
C PRO A 123 0.19 -3.80 11.61
N VAL A 124 0.30 -3.73 12.94
CA VAL A 124 -0.66 -4.32 13.87
C VAL A 124 -1.32 -3.22 14.68
N TYR A 125 -2.64 -3.20 14.64
CA TYR A 125 -3.49 -2.29 15.40
C TYR A 125 -4.31 -3.07 16.42
N THR A 126 -4.47 -2.52 17.62
CA THR A 126 -5.25 -3.17 18.68
C THR A 126 -6.33 -2.24 19.20
N TYR A 127 -7.58 -2.68 19.11
CA TYR A 127 -8.75 -1.93 19.54
C TYR A 127 -9.54 -2.70 20.59
N THR A 128 -9.97 -2.05 21.66
CA THR A 128 -10.71 -2.70 22.75
C THR A 128 -11.99 -1.95 23.08
N ASN A 129 -13.08 -2.69 23.28
CA ASN A 129 -14.34 -2.16 23.80
C ASN A 129 -14.97 -3.16 24.80
N LYS A 130 -16.20 -2.87 25.25
CA LYS A 130 -16.92 -3.72 26.22
C LYS A 130 -17.20 -5.15 25.74
N ASN A 131 -17.20 -5.39 24.44
CA ASN A 131 -17.49 -6.69 23.83
C ASN A 131 -16.22 -7.54 23.66
N GLY A 132 -15.04 -6.92 23.65
CA GLY A 132 -13.76 -7.62 23.48
C GLY A 132 -12.68 -6.76 22.84
N THR A 133 -11.63 -7.44 22.38
CA THR A 133 -10.47 -6.84 21.72
C THR A 133 -10.34 -7.38 20.30
N VAL A 134 -9.99 -6.50 19.37
CA VAL A 134 -9.62 -6.82 17.99
C VAL A 134 -8.14 -6.53 17.82
N VAL A 135 -7.40 -7.51 17.32
CA VAL A 135 -6.03 -7.35 16.85
C VAL A 135 -6.09 -7.40 15.33
N LEU A 136 -5.99 -6.25 14.69
CA LEU A 136 -6.00 -6.08 13.24
C LEU A 136 -4.57 -6.07 12.73
N THR A 137 -4.20 -7.11 11.99
CA THR A 137 -2.94 -7.12 11.24
C THR A 137 -3.26 -6.75 9.80
N ILE A 138 -2.73 -5.63 9.32
CA ILE A 138 -2.70 -5.35 7.88
C ILE A 138 -1.66 -6.28 7.30
N SER A 139 -2.10 -7.48 6.91
CA SER A 139 -1.14 -8.48 6.47
C SER A 139 -0.57 -8.07 5.13
N ASN A 140 0.65 -8.55 4.94
CA ASN A 140 1.30 -8.61 3.65
C ASN A 140 0.67 -9.64 2.70
N GLY A 141 -0.60 -9.99 2.92
CA GLY A 141 -1.20 -11.27 2.58
C GLY A 141 -0.59 -11.86 1.33
N VAL A 142 -0.26 -13.16 1.39
CA VAL A 142 0.40 -13.98 0.35
C VAL A 142 -0.26 -13.91 -1.06
N SER A 143 -1.19 -12.99 -1.28
CA SER A 143 -1.45 -12.32 -2.56
C SER A 143 -0.15 -12.12 -3.30
N LYS A 144 0.00 -12.88 -4.38
CA LYS A 144 1.10 -12.82 -5.34
C LYS A 144 1.14 -11.53 -6.14
N SER A 145 0.48 -10.48 -5.66
CA SER A 145 0.25 -9.28 -6.43
C SER A 145 -0.18 -8.11 -5.56
N ILE A 146 0.17 -6.90 -5.99
CA ILE A 146 -0.54 -5.68 -5.59
C ILE A 146 -1.40 -5.21 -6.76
N LYS A 147 -2.63 -4.79 -6.45
CA LYS A 147 -3.58 -4.26 -7.44
C LYS A 147 -4.00 -2.86 -7.08
N VAL A 148 -3.95 -1.96 -8.06
CA VAL A 148 -4.50 -0.61 -7.98
C VAL A 148 -5.62 -0.51 -9.01
N ARG A 149 -6.79 -0.06 -8.56
CA ARG A 149 -7.97 0.14 -9.41
C ARG A 149 -8.19 1.62 -9.68
N THR A 150 -8.74 1.92 -10.84
CA THR A 150 -9.10 3.28 -11.23
C THR A 150 -10.60 3.40 -11.42
N SER A 151 -11.12 4.61 -11.42
CA SER A 151 -12.53 4.91 -11.72
C SER A 151 -12.89 4.62 -13.18
N PHE A 152 -11.89 4.41 -14.04
CA PHE A 152 -12.03 4.03 -15.45
C PHE A 152 -12.16 2.51 -15.67
N ASP A 153 -12.31 1.73 -14.59
CA ASP A 153 -12.35 0.26 -14.63
C ASP A 153 -11.03 -0.37 -15.12
N HIS A 154 -9.92 0.37 -15.00
CA HIS A 154 -8.60 -0.20 -15.18
C HIS A 154 -8.10 -0.84 -13.88
N THR A 155 -7.41 -1.97 -14.02
CA THR A 155 -6.69 -2.65 -12.95
C THR A 155 -5.23 -2.77 -13.32
N TYR A 156 -4.39 -2.13 -12.52
CA TYR A 156 -2.93 -2.21 -12.58
C TYR A 156 -2.48 -3.26 -11.57
N GLU A 157 -1.77 -4.27 -12.04
CA GLU A 157 -1.36 -5.40 -11.21
C GLU A 157 0.13 -5.62 -11.34
N LEU A 158 0.86 -5.54 -10.22
CA LEU A 158 2.23 -6.02 -10.13
C LEU A 158 2.19 -7.39 -9.46
N SER A 159 2.60 -8.43 -10.17
CA SER A 159 2.64 -9.81 -9.69
C SER A 159 4.06 -10.33 -9.41
N TYR A 160 4.15 -11.25 -8.43
CA TYR A 160 5.32 -12.09 -8.12
C TYR A 160 4.96 -13.58 -8.31
N TYR A 161 4.98 -14.03 -9.56
CA TYR A 161 5.12 -15.45 -9.83
C TYR A 161 6.48 -15.58 -10.51
N THR A 162 7.44 -16.30 -9.91
CA THR A 162 8.86 -16.46 -10.35
C THR A 162 9.82 -15.33 -9.93
N ASP A 163 11.07 -15.44 -10.39
CA ASP A 163 12.19 -14.49 -10.20
C ASP A 163 12.04 -13.19 -11.03
N ASN A 164 10.85 -12.90 -11.55
CA ASN A 164 10.57 -11.71 -12.36
C ASN A 164 9.55 -10.79 -11.67
N ASP A 165 9.63 -9.50 -11.96
CA ASP A 165 8.54 -8.56 -11.73
C ASP A 165 7.69 -8.47 -13.00
N ILE A 166 6.39 -8.72 -12.86
CA ILE A 166 5.43 -8.67 -13.98
C ILE A 166 4.40 -7.59 -13.68
N VAL A 167 4.22 -6.65 -14.62
CA VAL A 167 3.11 -5.68 -14.55
C VAL A 167 2.11 -5.95 -15.66
N GLU A 168 0.85 -6.02 -15.26
CA GLU A 168 -0.30 -6.15 -16.13
C GLU A 168 -1.23 -4.95 -15.99
N ILE A 169 -1.81 -4.52 -17.11
CA ILE A 169 -2.92 -3.56 -17.14
C ILE A 169 -4.12 -4.27 -17.76
N ASN A 170 -5.18 -4.44 -16.98
CA ASN A 170 -6.37 -5.20 -17.37
C ASN A 170 -6.03 -6.63 -17.86
N GLY A 171 -5.05 -7.27 -17.23
CA GLY A 171 -4.57 -8.59 -17.60
C GLY A 171 -3.63 -8.64 -18.82
N ASN A 172 -3.28 -7.49 -19.42
CA ASN A 172 -2.33 -7.44 -20.54
C ASN A 172 -0.93 -7.10 -20.02
N TRP A 173 0.07 -7.89 -20.42
CA TRP A 173 1.45 -7.70 -20.00
C TRP A 173 2.06 -6.44 -20.61
N VAL A 174 2.52 -5.54 -19.76
CA VAL A 174 3.21 -4.30 -20.16
C VAL A 174 4.63 -4.25 -19.62
N TYR A 175 4.98 -5.11 -18.66
CA TYR A 175 6.33 -5.22 -18.12
C TYR A 175 6.62 -6.65 -17.70
N CYS A 176 7.81 -7.16 -18.04
CA CYS A 176 8.38 -8.32 -17.41
C CYS A 176 9.91 -8.27 -17.52
N LYS A 177 10.56 -8.25 -16.36
CA LYS A 177 12.02 -8.31 -16.21
C LYS A 177 12.41 -9.14 -14.99
N GLU A 178 13.60 -9.70 -15.03
CA GLU A 178 14.22 -10.35 -13.88
C GLU A 178 14.26 -9.38 -12.71
N ARG A 179 13.95 -9.89 -11.54
CA ARG A 179 13.75 -9.09 -10.34
C ARG A 179 15.08 -8.54 -9.88
N GLU A 180 15.27 -7.26 -10.13
CA GLU A 180 16.12 -6.42 -9.31
C GLU A 180 15.28 -5.97 -8.11
N ASP A 181 15.48 -6.62 -6.96
CA ASP A 181 14.81 -6.20 -5.74
C ASP A 181 15.29 -4.78 -5.39
N ILE A 182 14.37 -3.83 -5.50
CA ILE A 182 14.61 -2.42 -5.11
C ILE A 182 14.54 -2.27 -3.59
N PHE A 183 14.11 -3.32 -2.88
CA PHE A 183 14.07 -3.39 -1.43
C PHE A 183 14.51 -4.78 -0.99
N THR A 184 15.78 -4.86 -0.63
CA THR A 184 16.37 -5.94 0.15
C THR A 184 16.02 -5.76 1.64
N LYS A 185 16.21 -6.80 2.46
CA LYS A 185 16.15 -6.65 3.93
C LYS A 185 17.08 -5.55 4.44
N GLU A 186 18.21 -5.32 3.75
CA GLU A 186 19.15 -4.23 4.03
C GLU A 186 18.53 -2.85 3.74
N ASP A 187 17.77 -2.67 2.66
CA ASP A 187 17.13 -1.37 2.35
C ASP A 187 16.11 -0.95 3.43
N ILE A 188 15.45 -1.91 4.08
CA ILE A 188 14.54 -1.68 5.22
C ILE A 188 15.31 -1.28 6.48
N GLU A 189 16.42 -1.97 6.77
CA GLU A 189 17.33 -1.59 7.87
C GLU A 189 17.94 -0.21 7.64
N VAL A 190 18.30 0.13 6.41
CA VAL A 190 18.83 1.44 6.05
C VAL A 190 17.77 2.54 6.19
N LYS A 191 16.52 2.32 5.76
CA LYS A 191 15.41 3.29 5.99
C LYS A 191 15.16 3.51 7.48
N ASN A 192 15.14 2.45 8.29
CA ASN A 192 14.90 2.56 9.74
C ASN A 192 16.04 3.26 10.49
N ASN A 193 17.25 3.24 9.93
CA ASN A 193 18.42 3.94 10.46
C ASN A 193 18.72 5.25 9.69
N ALA A 194 17.89 5.63 8.73
CA ALA A 194 18.11 6.81 7.92
C ALA A 194 17.97 8.07 8.79
N PRO A 195 18.87 9.05 8.66
CA PRO A 195 18.74 10.32 9.34
C PRO A 195 17.44 11.02 8.94
N GLU A 196 16.81 11.68 9.91
CA GLU A 196 15.56 12.41 9.71
C GLU A 196 15.68 13.42 8.56
N PHE A 197 16.78 14.19 8.49
CA PHE A 197 17.03 15.18 7.43
C PHE A 197 18.30 14.88 6.63
N PRO A 198 18.34 15.25 5.33
CA PRO A 198 19.55 15.15 4.54
C PRO A 198 20.65 16.07 5.09
N TYR A 199 21.92 15.64 4.98
CA TYR A 199 23.08 16.39 5.46
C TYR A 199 24.23 16.41 4.45
N VAL A 200 25.12 17.40 4.59
CA VAL A 200 26.29 17.56 3.73
C VAL A 200 27.24 16.38 3.90
N GLY A 201 27.44 15.61 2.82
CA GLY A 201 28.28 14.41 2.81
C GLY A 201 27.51 13.09 2.78
N MET A 202 26.17 13.13 2.87
CA MET A 202 25.31 11.96 2.63
C MET A 202 25.44 11.48 1.18
N SER A 203 25.43 10.15 0.95
CA SER A 203 25.36 9.59 -0.41
C SER A 203 24.02 9.96 -1.06
N GLU A 204 24.05 10.35 -2.34
CA GLU A 204 22.86 10.79 -3.07
C GLU A 204 21.77 9.70 -3.14
N GLU A 205 22.18 8.44 -3.16
CA GLU A 205 21.26 7.29 -3.16
C GLU A 205 20.45 7.17 -1.86
N TYR A 206 20.93 7.76 -0.75
CA TYR A 206 20.24 7.74 0.54
C TYR A 206 19.27 8.90 0.74
N LEU A 207 19.30 9.93 -0.12
CA LEU A 207 18.41 11.10 0.01
C LEU A 207 16.92 10.69 0.02
N ILE A 208 16.56 9.68 -0.79
CA ILE A 208 15.19 9.18 -0.92
C ILE A 208 14.66 8.52 0.36
N TYR A 209 15.53 8.15 1.30
CA TYR A 209 15.15 7.51 2.55
C TYR A 209 15.07 8.50 3.73
N THR A 210 15.41 9.78 3.52
CA THR A 210 15.21 10.84 4.52
C THR A 210 13.75 11.28 4.58
N SER A 211 13.36 12.01 5.64
CA SER A 211 11.98 12.54 5.75
C SER A 211 11.60 13.50 4.62
N LEU A 212 12.57 14.12 3.95
CA LEU A 212 12.32 15.00 2.81
C LEU A 212 12.15 14.22 1.49
N GLY A 213 12.48 12.93 1.46
CA GLY A 213 12.38 12.12 0.25
C GLY A 213 13.26 12.61 -0.91
N LYS A 214 12.86 12.31 -2.14
CA LYS A 214 13.61 12.70 -3.33
C LYS A 214 13.52 14.23 -3.54
N PRO A 215 14.64 14.93 -3.80
CA PRO A 215 14.62 16.35 -4.09
C PRO A 215 13.82 16.68 -5.37
N ASP A 216 13.07 17.77 -5.32
CA ASP A 216 12.27 18.30 -6.43
C ASP A 216 13.16 18.87 -7.54
N SER A 217 14.28 19.48 -7.14
CA SER A 217 15.25 20.07 -8.04
C SER A 217 16.67 19.70 -7.64
N VAL A 218 17.51 19.47 -8.66
CA VAL A 218 18.95 19.27 -8.48
C VAL A 218 19.69 20.17 -9.45
N GLU A 219 20.30 21.23 -8.93
CA GLU A 219 21.16 22.13 -9.70
C GLU A 219 22.61 21.69 -9.56
N LYS A 220 23.37 21.71 -10.66
CA LYS A 220 24.80 21.40 -10.68
C LYS A 220 25.59 22.65 -11.04
N CYS A 221 26.80 22.76 -10.53
CA CYS A 221 27.73 23.80 -10.97
C CYS A 221 28.07 23.68 -12.47
N ASN A 222 28.44 24.81 -13.09
CA ASN A 222 28.87 24.83 -14.49
C ASN A 222 30.05 23.87 -14.72
N ASN A 223 29.98 23.10 -15.81
CA ASN A 223 30.99 22.11 -16.18
C ASN A 223 31.25 21.03 -15.11
N PHE A 224 30.23 20.69 -14.31
CA PHE A 224 30.31 19.72 -13.21
C PHE A 224 31.15 18.47 -13.50
N ASP A 225 30.89 17.81 -14.64
CA ASP A 225 31.52 16.54 -14.99
C ASP A 225 33.01 16.68 -15.35
N SER A 226 33.47 17.87 -15.78
CA SER A 226 34.88 18.12 -16.11
C SER A 226 35.69 18.69 -14.95
N LEU A 227 35.06 19.05 -13.83
CA LEU A 227 35.74 19.56 -12.64
C LEU A 227 36.26 18.42 -11.75
N VAL A 228 37.27 18.70 -10.94
CA VAL A 228 37.73 17.80 -9.85
C VAL A 228 36.73 17.80 -8.69
N ALA A 229 36.60 16.68 -7.96
CA ALA A 229 35.56 16.50 -6.94
C ALA A 229 35.44 17.65 -5.92
N ARG A 230 36.55 18.19 -5.43
CA ARG A 230 36.57 19.32 -4.49
C ARG A 230 36.01 20.65 -5.03
N ALA A 231 35.90 20.78 -6.35
CA ALA A 231 35.39 21.96 -7.04
C ALA A 231 33.95 21.76 -7.57
N ARG A 232 33.39 20.56 -7.39
CA ARG A 232 32.03 20.22 -7.77
C ARG A 232 31.08 20.63 -6.65
N TRP A 233 29.94 21.19 -7.01
CA TRP A 233 28.82 21.33 -6.09
C TRP A 233 27.50 20.97 -6.78
N LYS A 234 26.59 20.45 -5.97
CA LYS A 234 25.18 20.25 -6.32
C LYS A 234 24.35 20.94 -5.25
N LYS A 235 23.25 21.54 -5.66
CA LYS A 235 22.23 22.10 -4.78
C LYS A 235 20.97 21.28 -4.97
N TYR A 236 20.40 20.85 -3.86
CA TYR A 236 19.17 20.06 -3.81
C TYR A 236 18.09 20.94 -3.18
N GLU A 237 16.92 21.00 -3.79
CA GLU A 237 15.78 21.73 -3.24
C GLU A 237 14.59 20.80 -3.09
N TRP A 238 13.93 20.95 -1.94
CA TRP A 238 12.62 20.38 -1.63
C TRP A 238 11.72 21.58 -1.42
N ASN A 239 10.82 21.83 -2.37
CA ASN A 239 9.90 22.94 -2.26
C ASN A 239 8.87 22.59 -1.19
N GLU A 240 8.66 23.48 -0.22
CA GLU A 240 7.56 23.32 0.73
C GLU A 240 6.27 23.19 -0.08
N THR A 241 5.63 22.02 -0.01
CA THR A 241 4.22 21.91 -0.34
C THR A 241 3.51 22.84 0.64
N LEU A 242 3.12 24.03 0.19
CA LEU A 242 2.36 24.99 1.00
C LEU A 242 1.11 24.28 1.52
N ILE A 243 1.17 23.85 2.79
CA ILE A 243 0.02 23.40 3.54
C ILE A 243 -0.82 24.66 3.78
N ASN A 244 -1.83 24.86 2.94
CA ASN A 244 -2.97 25.76 3.21
C ASN A 244 -4.18 24.92 3.58
#